data_AF-A0A7M7PVA0-F1
#
_entry.id   AF-A0A7M7PVA0-F1
#
_cell.length_a   1.000
_cell.length_b   1.000
_cell.length_c   1.000
_cell.angle_alpha   90.00
_cell.angle_beta   90.00
_cell.angle_gamma   90.00
#
_symmetry.space_group_name_H-M   'P 1'
#
loop_
_entity.id
_entity.type
_entity.pdbx_description
1 polymer ?
#
loop_
_entity_poly.entity_id
_entity_poly.type
_entity_poly.pdbx_seq_one_letter_code
_entity_poly.pdbx_strand_id
1 'polypeptide(L)'
;MFFLFIITTLLAIFDTSQWPGTFFGITMVTIVIFNAAAAVYQSGMYTLLAKLPPSYIQCYLVGQGFGGTFVAISAIISIAIAGTHRSAAVGYFTTAVVVLFVCVVSYCLLYKMSVVKYHLGIARGNEAADEINKAASGMMDSSALRQCCTTCTNLAQIFWDIKMQFFNIWMTFFVTLSLFPVVLVEIPSSNDHQSDFLDLYFVPLVCFFTYNFGDFLGSLVPAIPRLRWLTMFA
;
A
#
# COMPACT_ATOMS: atom_id res chain seq x y z
N MET A 1 1.86 6.29 12.73
CA MET A 1 0.53 5.80 12.31
C MET A 1 -0.44 5.72 13.48
N PHE A 2 -0.20 4.84 14.47
CA PHE A 2 -1.12 4.68 15.61
C PHE A 2 -1.45 5.99 16.36
N PHE A 3 -0.42 6.79 16.70
CA PHE A 3 -0.60 8.09 17.35
C PHE A 3 -1.38 9.10 16.49
N LEU A 4 -1.11 9.15 15.18
CA LEU A 4 -1.84 10.02 14.26
C LEU A 4 -3.31 9.62 14.14
N PHE A 5 -3.59 8.31 14.12
CA PHE A 5 -4.95 7.77 14.08
C PHE A 5 -5.75 8.11 15.34
N ILE A 6 -5.09 8.12 16.50
CA ILE A 6 -5.69 8.57 17.76
C ILE A 6 -6.01 10.07 17.68
N ILE A 7 -5.08 10.90 17.20
CA ILE A 7 -5.30 12.35 17.05
C ILE A 7 -6.47 12.63 16.11
N THR A 8 -6.52 12.01 14.93
CA THR A 8 -7.63 12.22 13.98
C THR A 8 -8.96 11.71 14.53
N THR A 9 -8.97 10.58 15.25
CA THR A 9 -10.19 10.07 15.90
C THR A 9 -10.68 11.02 17.00
N LEU A 10 -9.78 11.56 17.82
CA LEU A 10 -10.12 12.52 18.85
C LEU A 10 -10.67 13.82 18.25
N LEU A 11 -9.99 14.38 17.23
CA LEU A 11 -10.46 15.57 16.53
C LEU A 11 -11.84 15.38 15.88
N ALA A 12 -12.15 14.18 15.40
CA ALA A 12 -13.45 13.86 14.81
C ALA A 12 -14.59 13.74 15.86
N ILE A 13 -14.25 13.45 17.12
CA ILE A 13 -15.23 13.32 18.22
C ILE A 13 -15.50 14.66 18.90
N PHE A 14 -14.53 15.58 18.90
CA PHE A 14 -14.71 16.91 19.49
C PHE A 14 -15.48 17.84 18.54
N ASP A 15 -16.53 18.47 19.08
CA ASP A 15 -17.41 19.37 18.34
C ASP A 15 -16.64 20.60 17.84
N THR A 16 -16.26 20.58 16.56
CA THR A 16 -15.44 21.63 15.93
C THR A 16 -16.30 22.62 15.13
N SER A 17 -17.60 22.68 15.41
CA SER A 17 -18.58 23.53 14.72
C SER A 17 -18.22 25.03 14.71
N GLN A 18 -17.40 25.47 15.67
CA GLN A 18 -17.00 26.87 15.79
C GLN A 18 -15.87 27.27 14.81
N TRP A 19 -14.96 26.35 14.41
CA TRP A 19 -13.71 26.67 13.69
C TRP A 19 -13.44 25.69 12.52
N PRO A 20 -14.32 25.63 11.50
CA PRO A 20 -14.23 24.66 10.41
C PRO A 20 -12.96 24.79 9.56
N GLY A 21 -12.44 26.00 9.37
CA GLY A 21 -11.21 26.23 8.60
C GLY A 21 -9.96 25.66 9.29
N THR A 22 -9.86 25.82 10.61
CA THR A 22 -8.75 25.28 11.41
C THR A 22 -8.81 23.75 11.48
N PHE A 23 -10.02 23.19 11.64
CA PHE A 23 -10.24 21.74 11.56
C PHE A 23 -9.77 21.16 10.23
N PHE A 24 -10.18 21.78 9.13
CA PHE A 24 -9.79 21.37 7.80
C PHE A 24 -8.27 21.44 7.61
N GLY A 25 -7.63 22.53 8.05
CA GLY A 25 -6.17 22.69 7.99
C GLY A 25 -5.42 21.60 8.77
N ILE A 26 -5.83 21.32 10.01
CA ILE A 26 -5.20 20.26 10.83
C ILE A 26 -5.40 18.88 10.19
N THR A 27 -6.60 18.62 9.67
CA THR A 27 -6.93 17.35 8.98
C THR A 27 -6.09 17.17 7.72
N MET A 28 -5.92 18.21 6.91
CA MET A 28 -5.07 18.16 5.72
C MET A 28 -3.60 17.90 6.08
N VAL A 29 -3.07 18.58 7.10
CA VAL A 29 -1.69 18.36 7.55
C VAL A 29 -1.48 16.93 8.05
N THR A 30 -2.42 16.40 8.82
CA THR A 30 -2.35 15.01 9.30
C THR A 30 -2.42 14.00 8.16
N ILE A 31 -3.26 14.22 7.14
CA ILE A 31 -3.31 13.39 5.93
C ILE A 31 -1.99 13.44 5.15
N VAL A 32 -1.36 14.61 5.01
CA VAL A 32 -0.06 14.73 4.34
C VAL A 32 1.01 13.94 5.08
N ILE A 33 1.10 14.08 6.41
CA ILE A 33 2.06 13.33 7.24
C ILE A 33 1.78 11.82 7.15
N PHE A 34 0.51 11.42 7.15
CA PHE A 34 0.09 10.03 7.02
C PHE A 34 0.55 9.44 5.68
N ASN A 35 0.26 10.11 4.57
CA ASN A 35 0.67 9.66 3.23
C ASN A 35 2.20 9.62 3.08
N ALA A 36 2.92 10.62 3.62
CA ALA A 36 4.38 10.64 3.59
C ALA A 36 4.99 9.45 4.32
N ALA A 37 4.53 9.17 5.55
CA ALA A 37 5.07 8.05 6.30
C ALA A 37 4.59 6.68 5.76
N ALA A 38 3.41 6.61 5.13
CA ALA A 38 2.98 5.42 4.39
C ALA A 38 3.88 5.16 3.17
N ALA A 39 4.26 6.21 2.43
CA ALA A 39 5.18 6.12 1.30
C ALA A 39 6.56 5.60 1.74
N VAL A 40 7.12 6.15 2.83
CA VAL A 40 8.40 5.69 3.39
C VAL A 40 8.34 4.23 3.84
N TYR A 41 7.24 3.82 4.49
CA TYR A 41 7.05 2.44 4.90
C TYR A 41 6.99 1.49 3.69
N GLN A 42 6.21 1.86 2.68
CA GLN A 42 6.03 1.05 1.48
C GLN A 42 7.34 0.92 0.69
N SER A 43 8.08 2.03 0.48
CA SER A 43 9.38 1.99 -0.19
C SER A 43 10.44 1.18 0.58
N GLY A 44 10.42 1.27 1.92
CA GLY A 44 11.30 0.47 2.79
C GLY A 44 11.02 -1.03 2.68
N MET A 45 9.75 -1.42 2.64
CA MET A 45 9.36 -2.82 2.44
C MET A 45 9.73 -3.34 1.06
N TYR A 46 9.53 -2.57 -0.02
CA TYR A 46 10.00 -2.97 -1.35
C TYR A 46 11.53 -3.11 -1.41
N THR A 47 12.28 -2.27 -0.71
CA THR A 47 13.75 -2.40 -0.61
C THR A 47 14.17 -3.70 0.09
N LEU A 48 13.47 -4.07 1.16
CA LEU A 48 13.70 -5.35 1.86
C LEU A 48 13.36 -6.55 0.96
N LEU A 49 12.22 -6.48 0.26
CA LEU A 49 11.75 -7.56 -0.62
C LEU A 49 12.61 -7.70 -1.87
N ALA A 50 13.24 -6.63 -2.35
CA ALA A 50 14.20 -6.69 -3.47
C ALA A 50 15.45 -7.54 -3.15
N LYS A 51 15.77 -7.74 -1.87
CA LYS A 51 16.84 -8.65 -1.42
C LYS A 51 16.39 -10.10 -1.31
N LEU A 52 15.10 -10.38 -1.46
CA LEU A 52 14.49 -11.71 -1.41
C LEU A 52 14.14 -12.20 -2.82
N PRO A 53 13.90 -13.50 -3.02
CA PRO A 53 13.44 -14.02 -4.30
C PRO A 53 12.19 -13.29 -4.82
N PRO A 54 12.04 -13.09 -6.14
CA PRO A 54 10.97 -12.26 -6.73
C PRO A 54 9.54 -12.74 -6.39
N SER A 55 9.39 -14.02 -6.02
CA SER A 55 8.11 -14.57 -5.55
C SER A 55 7.57 -13.86 -4.30
N TYR A 56 8.43 -13.34 -3.43
CA TYR A 56 8.03 -12.67 -2.20
C TYR A 56 7.48 -11.25 -2.44
N ILE A 57 8.01 -10.54 -3.45
CA ILE A 57 7.45 -9.24 -3.89
C ILE A 57 6.01 -9.45 -4.38
N GLN A 58 5.77 -10.51 -5.15
CA GLN A 58 4.43 -10.81 -5.65
C GLN A 58 3.45 -11.15 -4.52
N CYS A 59 3.86 -11.94 -3.53
CA CYS A 59 3.02 -12.23 -2.36
C CYS A 59 2.70 -10.96 -1.55
N TYR A 60 3.65 -10.02 -1.45
CA TYR A 60 3.42 -8.73 -0.80
C TYR A 60 2.38 -7.89 -1.55
N LEU A 61 2.47 -7.82 -2.89
CA LEU A 61 1.49 -7.12 -3.74
C LEU A 61 0.07 -7.70 -3.60
N VAL A 62 -0.06 -9.04 -3.61
CA VAL A 62 -1.35 -9.71 -3.36
C VAL A 62 -1.91 -9.35 -1.98
N GLY A 63 -1.05 -9.33 -0.95
CA GLY A 63 -1.44 -8.95 0.40
C GLY A 63 -1.93 -7.50 0.49
N GLN A 64 -1.32 -6.59 -0.27
CA GLN A 64 -1.72 -5.19 -0.33
C GLN A 64 -3.15 -5.04 -0.90
N GLY A 65 -3.44 -5.64 -2.05
CA GLY A 65 -4.79 -5.60 -2.65
C GLY A 65 -5.84 -6.34 -1.82
N PHE A 66 -5.45 -7.46 -1.18
CA PHE A 66 -6.33 -8.18 -0.25
C PHE A 66 -6.74 -7.31 0.94
N GLY A 67 -5.80 -6.54 1.51
CA GLY A 67 -6.08 -5.63 2.62
C GLY A 67 -7.17 -4.61 2.26
N GLY A 68 -7.11 -4.03 1.06
CA GLY A 68 -8.14 -3.13 0.56
C GLY A 68 -9.51 -3.80 0.43
N THR A 69 -9.54 -5.00 -0.14
CA THR A 69 -10.78 -5.80 -0.29
C THR A 69 -11.38 -6.15 1.07
N PHE A 70 -10.55 -6.55 2.03
CA PHE A 70 -10.97 -6.86 3.39
C PHE A 70 -11.60 -5.65 4.10
N VAL A 71 -11.02 -4.46 3.94
CA VAL A 71 -11.56 -3.21 4.50
C VAL A 71 -12.90 -2.87 3.85
N ALA A 72 -13.03 -2.99 2.52
CA ALA A 72 -14.29 -2.75 1.81
C ALA A 72 -15.40 -3.71 2.25
N ILE A 73 -15.11 -5.01 2.38
CA ILE A 73 -16.05 -6.00 2.90
C ILE A 73 -16.44 -5.67 4.35
N SER A 74 -15.46 -5.33 5.20
CA SER A 74 -15.73 -4.96 6.60
C SER A 74 -16.62 -3.73 6.72
N ALA A 75 -16.46 -2.75 5.82
CA ALA A 75 -17.33 -1.57 5.77
C ALA A 75 -18.77 -1.95 5.39
N ILE A 76 -18.97 -2.79 4.36
CA ILE A 76 -20.30 -3.23 3.94
C ILE A 76 -20.99 -4.04 5.05
N ILE A 77 -20.25 -4.96 5.70
CA ILE A 77 -20.75 -5.74 6.83
C ILE A 77 -21.13 -4.81 8.00
N SER A 78 -20.34 -3.77 8.26
CA SER A 78 -20.64 -2.80 9.31
C SER A 78 -21.94 -2.03 9.05
N ILE A 79 -22.26 -1.70 7.80
CA ILE A 79 -23.53 -1.06 7.44
C ILE A 79 -24.68 -2.07 7.57
N ALA A 80 -24.47 -3.32 7.14
CA ALA A 80 -25.49 -4.37 7.18
C ALA A 80 -25.88 -4.81 8.60
N ILE A 81 -24.94 -4.77 9.55
CA ILE A 81 -25.18 -5.14 10.96
C ILE A 81 -25.70 -3.96 11.79
N ALA A 82 -25.66 -2.72 11.26
CA ALA A 82 -25.99 -1.51 11.99
C ALA A 82 -27.49 -1.41 12.34
N GLY A 83 -27.91 -2.08 13.42
CA GLY A 83 -29.16 -1.75 14.13
C GLY A 83 -29.06 -0.46 14.96
N THR A 84 -27.85 0.08 15.17
CA THR A 84 -27.58 1.36 15.84
C THR A 84 -26.17 1.84 15.47
N HIS A 85 -25.97 3.15 15.22
CA HIS A 85 -24.65 3.70 14.83
C HIS A 85 -23.51 3.40 15.83
N ARG A 86 -23.86 3.23 17.11
CA ARG A 86 -22.91 3.00 18.20
C ARG A 86 -22.36 1.56 18.22
N SER A 87 -23.17 0.55 17.91
CA SER A 87 -22.73 -0.86 17.87
C SER A 87 -21.89 -1.16 16.63
N ALA A 88 -22.22 -0.55 15.49
CA ALA A 88 -21.43 -0.62 14.26
C ALA A 88 -20.02 -0.04 14.45
N ALA A 89 -19.90 1.12 15.10
CA ALA A 89 -18.61 1.74 15.40
C ALA A 89 -17.74 0.83 16.29
N VAL A 90 -18.32 0.24 17.35
CA VAL A 90 -17.59 -0.68 18.24
C VAL A 90 -17.10 -1.92 17.49
N GLY A 91 -17.92 -2.51 16.61
CA GLY A 91 -17.53 -3.64 15.78
C GLY A 91 -16.33 -3.31 14.87
N TYR A 92 -16.39 -2.17 14.18
CA TYR A 92 -15.33 -1.73 13.25
C TYR A 92 -14.01 -1.40 13.95
N PHE A 93 -14.07 -0.70 15.10
CA PHE A 93 -12.86 -0.43 15.88
C PHE A 93 -12.26 -1.73 16.45
N THR A 94 -13.10 -2.68 16.88
CA THR A 94 -12.63 -3.96 17.42
C THR A 94 -11.93 -4.81 16.35
N THR A 95 -12.50 -4.91 15.14
CA THR A 95 -11.85 -5.62 14.02
C THR A 95 -10.54 -4.95 13.63
N ALA A 96 -10.48 -3.61 13.59
CA ALA A 96 -9.24 -2.88 13.33
C ALA A 96 -8.14 -3.20 14.36
N VAL A 97 -8.48 -3.28 15.65
CA VAL A 97 -7.52 -3.64 16.72
C VAL A 97 -6.99 -5.06 16.55
N VAL A 98 -7.86 -6.03 16.25
CA VAL A 98 -7.45 -7.43 16.02
C VAL A 98 -6.52 -7.53 14.83
N VAL A 99 -6.87 -6.87 13.71
CA VAL A 99 -6.05 -6.86 12.50
C VAL A 99 -4.69 -6.20 12.75
N LEU A 100 -4.65 -5.07 13.45
CA LEU A 100 -3.40 -4.41 13.83
C LEU A 100 -2.53 -5.31 14.70
N PHE A 101 -3.11 -6.00 15.67
CA PHE A 101 -2.37 -6.95 16.51
C PHE A 101 -1.76 -8.09 15.69
N VAL A 102 -2.54 -8.68 14.78
CA VAL A 102 -2.07 -9.72 13.85
C VAL A 102 -0.96 -9.18 12.93
N CYS A 103 -1.08 -7.94 12.45
CA CYS A 103 -0.02 -7.28 11.67
C CYS A 103 1.28 -7.14 12.47
N VAL A 104 1.22 -6.70 13.72
CA VAL A 104 2.41 -6.56 14.59
C VAL A 104 3.06 -7.91 14.85
N VAL A 105 2.28 -8.94 15.19
CA VAL A 105 2.81 -10.30 15.40
C VAL A 105 3.43 -10.85 14.13
N SER A 106 2.76 -10.72 12.99
CA SER A 106 3.27 -11.14 11.68
C SER A 106 4.58 -10.44 11.32
N TYR A 107 4.69 -9.14 11.59
CA TYR A 107 5.91 -8.37 11.36
C TYR A 107 7.07 -8.86 12.25
N CYS A 108 6.81 -9.12 13.53
CA CYS A 108 7.81 -9.70 14.43
C CYS A 108 8.27 -11.10 14.00
N LEU A 109 7.33 -11.93 13.51
CA LEU A 109 7.65 -13.26 12.99
C LEU A 109 8.50 -13.20 11.72
N LEU A 110 8.22 -12.25 10.83
CA LEU A 110 8.96 -12.06 9.57
C LEU A 110 10.48 -11.91 9.82
N TYR A 111 10.89 -11.08 10.79
CA TYR A 111 12.31 -10.91 11.14
C TYR A 111 12.93 -12.11 11.87
N LYS A 112 12.10 -12.99 12.46
CA LYS A 112 12.57 -14.20 13.11
C LYS A 112 12.73 -15.38 12.16
N MET A 113 12.11 -15.37 10.98
CA MET A 113 12.20 -16.46 10.01
C MET A 113 13.65 -16.69 9.56
N SER A 114 14.08 -17.95 9.57
CA SER A 114 15.42 -18.39 9.15
C SER A 114 15.70 -18.07 7.69
N VAL A 115 14.70 -18.20 6.83
CA VAL A 115 14.78 -17.88 5.39
C VAL A 115 15.14 -16.40 5.18
N VAL A 116 14.47 -15.50 5.89
CA VAL A 116 14.71 -14.06 5.80
C VAL A 116 16.11 -13.71 6.31
N LYS A 117 16.54 -14.29 7.44
CA LYS A 117 17.89 -14.11 7.97
C LYS A 117 18.98 -14.64 7.03
N TYR A 118 18.75 -15.77 6.38
CA TYR A 118 19.68 -16.38 5.44
C TYR A 118 19.89 -15.51 4.19
N HIS A 119 18.80 -15.08 3.54
CA HIS A 119 18.89 -14.23 2.36
C HIS A 119 19.43 -12.82 2.67
N LEU A 120 19.06 -12.23 3.81
CA LEU A 120 19.64 -10.96 4.26
C LEU A 120 21.13 -11.08 4.61
N GLY A 121 21.53 -12.20 5.22
CA GLY A 121 22.92 -12.50 5.55
C GLY A 121 23.80 -12.64 4.30
N ILE A 122 23.30 -13.36 3.29
CA ILE A 122 23.98 -13.48 1.98
C ILE A 122 24.06 -12.13 1.27
N ALA A 123 22.95 -11.38 1.22
CA ALA A 123 22.95 -10.06 0.58
C ALA A 123 23.99 -9.12 1.22
N ARG A 124 24.08 -9.11 2.55
CA ARG A 124 25.12 -8.35 3.27
C ARG A 124 26.54 -8.87 3.03
N GLY A 125 26.71 -10.18 2.93
CA GLY A 125 28.01 -10.80 2.62
C GLY A 125 28.51 -10.44 1.22
N ASN A 126 27.62 -10.40 0.24
CA ASN A 126 27.93 -9.97 -1.13
C ASN A 126 28.26 -8.48 -1.18
N GLU A 127 27.50 -7.64 -0.46
CA GLU A 127 27.78 -6.19 -0.34
C GLU A 127 29.20 -5.96 0.24
N ALA A 128 29.57 -6.68 1.31
CA ALA A 128 30.89 -6.57 1.92
C ALA A 128 32.03 -7.13 1.05
N ALA A 129 31.80 -8.22 0.32
CA ALA A 129 32.78 -8.79 -0.61
C ALA A 129 33.06 -7.85 -1.80
N ASP A 130 32.02 -7.19 -2.32
CA ASP A 130 32.17 -6.16 -3.35
C ASP A 130 32.95 -4.94 -2.86
N GLU A 131 32.78 -4.54 -1.59
CA GLU A 131 33.58 -3.47 -0.98
C GLU A 131 35.06 -3.85 -0.85
N ILE A 132 35.37 -5.08 -0.45
CA ILE A 132 36.75 -5.58 -0.34
C ILE A 132 37.41 -5.67 -1.72
N ASN A 133 36.71 -6.18 -2.74
CA ASN A 133 37.22 -6.23 -4.11
C ASN A 133 37.47 -4.83 -4.69
N LYS A 134 36.65 -3.84 -4.32
CA LYS A 134 36.83 -2.42 -4.70
C LYS A 134 37.99 -1.75 -3.95
N ALA A 135 38.22 -2.10 -2.68
CA ALA A 135 39.37 -1.62 -1.92
C ALA A 135 40.69 -2.20 -2.45
N ALA A 136 40.69 -3.46 -2.88
CA ALA A 136 41.85 -4.13 -3.49
C ALA A 136 42.22 -3.56 -4.87
N SER A 137 41.30 -2.88 -5.57
CA SER A 137 41.54 -2.27 -6.88
C SER A 137 42.15 -0.85 -6.82
N GLY A 138 42.53 -0.36 -5.64
CA GLY A 138 43.61 0.64 -5.49
C GLY A 138 43.45 1.98 -6.22
N MET A 139 42.26 2.59 -6.22
CA MET A 139 42.07 3.96 -6.70
C MET A 139 41.67 4.90 -5.56
N MET A 140 42.66 5.57 -5.00
CA MET A 140 42.55 6.64 -4.02
C MET A 140 42.67 7.98 -4.75
N ASP A 141 41.55 8.59 -5.16
CA ASP A 141 41.33 10.06 -5.20
C ASP A 141 39.86 10.38 -5.60
N SER A 142 39.27 11.44 -5.05
CA SER A 142 37.93 11.97 -5.41
C SER A 142 36.70 11.03 -5.26
N SER A 143 36.84 9.86 -4.64
CA SER A 143 35.82 8.80 -4.63
C SER A 143 34.82 8.86 -3.47
N ALA A 144 35.14 9.48 -2.33
CA ALA A 144 34.19 9.57 -1.21
C ALA A 144 32.95 10.44 -1.53
N LEU A 145 33.14 11.51 -2.31
CA LEU A 145 32.04 12.33 -2.84
C LEU A 145 31.36 11.65 -4.04
N ARG A 146 32.10 10.89 -4.86
CA ARG A 146 31.55 10.10 -5.96
C ARG A 146 30.83 8.84 -5.50
N GLN A 147 31.02 8.31 -4.30
CA GLN A 147 30.41 7.04 -3.87
C GLN A 147 28.93 7.16 -3.49
N CYS A 148 28.50 8.33 -3.00
CA CYS A 148 27.07 8.69 -3.00
C CYS A 148 26.52 8.71 -4.45
N CYS A 149 27.38 9.02 -5.42
CA CYS A 149 27.08 9.22 -6.83
C CYS A 149 27.29 7.95 -7.72
N THR A 150 28.02 6.91 -7.30
CA THR A 150 28.22 5.66 -8.07
C THR A 150 27.03 4.71 -7.89
N THR A 151 26.32 4.80 -6.76
CA THR A 151 24.94 4.28 -6.64
C THR A 151 23.97 5.05 -7.54
N CYS A 152 24.31 6.29 -7.95
CA CYS A 152 23.56 7.08 -8.93
C CYS A 152 23.97 6.81 -10.40
N THR A 153 25.10 6.17 -10.68
CA THR A 153 25.39 5.59 -12.00
C THR A 153 24.81 4.17 -12.01
N ASN A 154 23.54 3.96 -12.31
CA ASN A 154 22.89 4.30 -13.56
C ASN A 154 21.37 4.29 -13.35
N LEU A 155 20.88 5.00 -12.32
CA LEU A 155 19.45 5.08 -12.03
C LEU A 155 18.65 5.54 -13.26
N ALA A 156 19.22 6.47 -14.03
CA ALA A 156 18.65 6.91 -15.30
C ALA A 156 18.66 5.83 -16.40
N GLN A 157 19.69 4.99 -16.49
CA GLN A 157 19.69 3.89 -17.47
C GLN A 157 18.75 2.76 -17.04
N ILE A 158 18.74 2.40 -15.74
CA ILE A 158 17.77 1.45 -15.19
C ILE A 158 16.35 1.96 -15.45
N PHE A 159 16.09 3.24 -15.17
CA PHE A 159 14.81 3.88 -15.47
C PHE A 159 14.49 3.85 -16.97
N TRP A 160 15.50 4.02 -17.83
CA TRP A 160 15.35 3.91 -19.28
C TRP A 160 15.06 2.48 -19.76
N ASP A 161 15.61 1.48 -19.07
CA ASP A 161 15.39 0.06 -19.37
C ASP A 161 13.96 -0.36 -18.98
N ILE A 162 13.47 0.10 -17.83
CA ILE A 162 12.12 -0.22 -17.31
C ILE A 162 11.04 0.80 -17.67
N LYS A 163 11.34 1.74 -18.60
CA LYS A 163 10.45 2.86 -18.95
C LYS A 163 9.05 2.42 -19.37
N MET A 164 8.93 1.30 -20.08
CA MET A 164 7.64 0.78 -20.54
C MET A 164 6.79 0.29 -19.36
N GLN A 165 7.41 -0.39 -18.40
CA GLN A 165 6.70 -0.87 -17.21
C GLN A 165 6.24 0.29 -16.33
N PHE A 166 7.10 1.31 -16.15
CA PHE A 166 6.74 2.55 -15.44
C PHE A 166 5.60 3.28 -16.12
N PHE A 167 5.65 3.43 -17.44
CA PHE A 167 4.60 4.11 -18.20
C PHE A 167 3.26 3.38 -18.10
N ASN A 168 3.25 2.04 -18.18
CA ASN A 168 2.04 1.24 -18.01
C ASN A 168 1.40 1.44 -16.61
N ILE A 169 2.22 1.37 -15.56
CA ILE A 169 1.76 1.59 -14.19
C ILE A 169 1.23 3.02 -14.03
N TRP A 170 1.97 4.01 -14.54
CA TRP A 170 1.56 5.41 -14.49
C TRP A 170 0.23 5.67 -15.20
N MET A 171 0.05 5.13 -16.41
CA MET A 171 -1.22 5.24 -17.14
C MET A 171 -2.38 4.60 -16.38
N THR A 172 -2.15 3.41 -15.80
CA THR A 172 -3.17 2.71 -15.01
C THR A 172 -3.61 3.54 -13.80
N PHE A 173 -2.65 4.13 -13.06
CA PHE A 173 -2.97 5.02 -11.95
C PHE A 173 -3.61 6.33 -12.40
N PHE A 174 -3.18 6.91 -13.52
CA PHE A 174 -3.75 8.15 -14.04
C PHE A 174 -5.23 7.97 -14.42
N VAL A 175 -5.55 6.92 -15.17
CA VAL A 175 -6.94 6.59 -15.55
C VAL A 175 -7.76 6.30 -14.29
N THR A 176 -7.21 5.55 -13.35
CA THR A 176 -7.89 5.24 -12.09
C THR A 176 -8.22 6.50 -11.30
N LEU A 177 -7.26 7.39 -11.06
CA LEU A 177 -7.46 8.62 -10.28
C LEU A 177 -8.34 9.65 -11.01
N SER A 178 -8.42 9.58 -12.34
CA SER A 178 -9.30 10.43 -13.15
C SER A 178 -10.76 9.98 -13.08
N LEU A 179 -11.00 8.67 -12.97
CA LEU A 179 -12.36 8.10 -12.89
C LEU A 179 -12.84 7.98 -11.44
N PHE A 180 -12.03 7.37 -10.58
CA PHE A 180 -12.36 7.13 -9.18
C PHE A 180 -11.86 8.29 -8.28
N PRO A 181 -12.65 8.76 -7.30
CA PRO A 181 -14.02 8.36 -6.98
C PRO A 181 -15.10 9.27 -7.62
N VAL A 182 -14.73 10.45 -8.12
CA VAL A 182 -15.67 11.54 -8.45
C VAL A 182 -16.68 11.12 -9.52
N VAL A 183 -16.22 10.52 -10.62
CA VAL A 183 -17.11 10.12 -11.71
C VAL A 183 -18.03 8.99 -11.30
N LEU A 184 -17.56 8.05 -10.47
CA LEU A 184 -18.38 6.92 -10.05
C LEU A 184 -19.44 7.28 -9.00
N VAL A 185 -19.18 8.28 -8.15
CA VAL A 185 -20.16 8.74 -7.13
C VAL A 185 -21.32 9.52 -7.78
N GLU A 186 -21.11 10.12 -8.94
CA GLU A 186 -22.15 10.87 -9.67
C GLU A 186 -23.11 10.00 -10.49
N ILE A 187 -22.84 8.69 -10.63
CA ILE A 187 -23.70 7.77 -11.41
C ILE A 187 -24.96 7.45 -10.58
N PRO A 188 -26.17 7.88 -11.00
CA PRO A 188 -27.39 7.60 -10.26
C PRO A 188 -27.80 6.13 -10.38
N SER A 189 -28.49 5.61 -9.36
CA SER A 189 -29.07 4.26 -9.42
C SER A 189 -30.26 4.26 -10.39
N SER A 190 -30.18 3.45 -11.45
CA SER A 190 -31.16 3.43 -12.55
C SER A 190 -32.38 2.55 -12.25
N ASN A 191 -32.98 2.68 -11.06
CA ASN A 191 -34.20 1.93 -10.72
C ASN A 191 -35.26 2.85 -10.08
N ASP A 192 -36.42 2.94 -10.76
CA ASP A 192 -37.58 3.77 -10.41
C ASP A 192 -38.38 3.23 -9.19
N HIS A 193 -37.89 2.15 -8.58
CA HIS A 193 -38.41 1.59 -7.32
C HIS A 193 -37.49 1.97 -6.17
N GLN A 194 -37.85 3.10 -5.55
CA GLN A 194 -37.25 3.71 -4.37
C GLN A 194 -37.02 2.66 -3.27
N SER A 195 -35.84 2.08 -3.25
CA SER A 195 -35.38 1.21 -2.18
C SER A 195 -34.14 1.86 -1.61
N ASP A 196 -34.26 2.41 -0.39
CA ASP A 196 -33.17 3.08 0.35
C ASP A 196 -31.87 2.25 0.40
N PHE A 197 -31.99 0.94 0.17
CA PHE A 197 -30.89 -0.01 0.08
C PHE A 197 -29.99 0.21 -1.16
N LEU A 198 -30.54 0.57 -2.32
CA LEU A 198 -29.71 0.80 -3.51
C LEU A 198 -28.88 2.06 -3.34
N ASP A 199 -29.44 3.17 -2.87
CA ASP A 199 -28.68 4.41 -2.69
C ASP A 199 -27.64 4.33 -1.55
N LEU A 200 -27.92 3.57 -0.49
CA LEU A 200 -26.99 3.42 0.64
C LEU A 200 -25.82 2.46 0.36
N TYR A 201 -26.05 1.40 -0.43
CA TYR A 201 -25.03 0.36 -0.68
C TYR A 201 -24.37 0.47 -2.06
N PHE A 202 -24.95 1.17 -3.03
CA PHE A 202 -24.41 1.25 -4.39
C PHE A 202 -23.02 1.90 -4.43
N VAL A 203 -22.81 3.02 -3.74
CA VAL A 203 -21.50 3.70 -3.70
C VAL A 203 -20.44 2.84 -2.99
N PRO A 204 -20.66 2.31 -1.76
CA PRO A 204 -19.73 1.36 -1.12
C PRO A 204 -19.39 0.13 -1.97
N LEU A 205 -20.38 -0.44 -2.68
CA LEU A 205 -20.24 -1.72 -3.35
C LEU A 205 -19.70 -1.58 -4.78
N VAL A 206 -20.16 -0.59 -5.55
CA VAL A 206 -19.71 -0.36 -6.92
C VAL A 206 -18.40 0.43 -6.94
N CYS A 207 -18.22 1.44 -6.09
CA CYS A 207 -16.99 2.23 -6.08
C CYS A 207 -15.88 1.55 -5.27
N PHE A 208 -16.10 1.34 -3.97
CA PHE A 208 -15.02 0.90 -3.09
C PHE A 208 -14.73 -0.59 -3.22
N PHE A 209 -15.74 -1.45 -3.23
CA PHE A 209 -15.49 -2.89 -3.35
C PHE A 209 -14.96 -3.29 -4.72
N THR A 210 -15.56 -2.84 -5.83
CA THR A 210 -15.08 -3.18 -7.19
C THR A 210 -13.63 -2.76 -7.42
N TYR A 211 -13.26 -1.56 -6.98
CA TYR A 211 -11.88 -1.07 -7.12
C TYR A 211 -10.90 -1.94 -6.34
N ASN A 212 -11.14 -2.14 -5.05
CA ASN A 212 -10.25 -2.92 -4.19
C ASN A 212 -10.20 -4.41 -4.61
N PHE A 213 -11.31 -4.96 -5.06
CA PHE A 213 -11.38 -6.34 -5.56
C PHE A 213 -10.66 -6.49 -6.90
N GLY A 214 -10.78 -5.51 -7.79
CA GLY A 214 -10.03 -5.45 -9.05
C GLY A 214 -8.53 -5.39 -8.83
N ASP A 215 -8.06 -4.58 -7.87
CA ASP A 215 -6.64 -4.52 -7.48
C ASP A 215 -6.14 -5.85 -6.90
N PHE A 216 -6.95 -6.50 -6.06
CA PHE A 216 -6.65 -7.83 -5.54
C PHE A 216 -6.54 -8.88 -6.66
N LEU A 217 -7.50 -8.93 -7.59
CA LEU A 217 -7.46 -9.86 -8.72
C LEU A 217 -6.28 -9.58 -9.65
N GLY A 218 -6.02 -8.32 -9.97
CA GLY A 218 -4.88 -7.90 -10.79
C GLY A 218 -3.55 -8.33 -10.18
N SER A 219 -3.44 -8.27 -8.85
CA SER A 219 -2.27 -8.75 -8.12
C SER A 219 -2.21 -10.28 -8.01
N LEU A 220 -3.36 -10.97 -7.99
CA LEU A 220 -3.44 -12.42 -7.85
C LEU A 220 -3.05 -13.16 -9.14
N VAL A 221 -3.45 -12.65 -10.31
CA VAL A 221 -3.16 -13.25 -11.62
C VAL A 221 -1.67 -13.61 -11.82
N PRO A 222 -0.70 -12.70 -11.62
CA PRO A 222 0.72 -13.01 -11.75
C PRO A 222 1.28 -13.90 -10.63
N ALA A 223 0.58 -14.03 -9.49
CA ALA A 223 0.98 -14.90 -8.38
C ALA A 223 0.73 -16.39 -8.66
N ILE A 224 -0.17 -16.72 -9.60
CA ILE A 224 -0.54 -18.10 -9.91
C ILE A 224 0.62 -18.80 -10.67
N PRO A 225 1.21 -19.89 -10.13
CA PRO A 225 2.38 -20.54 -10.71
C PRO A 225 2.19 -21.03 -12.15
N ARG A 226 0.94 -21.35 -12.54
CA ARG A 226 0.58 -21.80 -13.89
C ARG A 226 0.64 -20.71 -14.96
N LEU A 227 0.46 -19.44 -14.59
CA LEU A 227 0.52 -18.29 -15.51
C LEU A 227 1.91 -17.62 -15.54
N ARG A 228 2.72 -17.84 -14.50
CA ARG A 228 4.08 -17.33 -14.36
C ARG A 228 5.07 -17.84 -15.43
N TRP A 229 4.74 -18.95 -16.11
CA TRP A 229 5.49 -19.44 -17.27
C TRP A 229 5.20 -18.67 -18.56
N LEU A 230 4.02 -18.04 -18.70
CA LEU A 230 3.68 -17.24 -19.89
C LEU A 230 4.33 -15.85 -19.86
N THR A 231 4.67 -15.35 -18.66
CA THR A 231 5.32 -14.04 -18.47
C THR A 231 6.85 -14.07 -18.45
N MET A 232 7.48 -15.26 -18.53
CA MET A 232 8.94 -15.37 -18.74
C MET A 232 9.34 -15.30 -20.22
N PHE A 233 8.38 -15.40 -21.15
CA PHE A 233 8.62 -15.40 -22.60
C PHE A 233 8.12 -14.14 -23.32
N ALA A 234 7.70 -13.12 -22.58
CA ALA A 234 7.33 -11.80 -23.09
C ALA A 234 8.23 -10.74 -22.43
#